data_AF-A0A662I2Q7-F1
#
_entry.id   AF-A0A662I2Q7-F1
#
_cell.length_a   1.000
_cell.length_b   1.000
_cell.length_c   1.000
_cell.angle_alpha   90.00
_cell.angle_beta   90.00
_cell.angle_gamma   90.00
#
_symmetry.space_group_name_H-M   'P 1'
#
loop_
_entity.id
_entity.type
_entity.pdbx_description
1 polymer ?
#
loop_
_entity_poly.entity_id
_entity_poly.type
_entity_poly.pdbx_seq_one_letter_code
_entity_poly.pdbx_strand_id
1 'polypeptide(L)'
;MLIDLKVAKVGSLVLEVEDEELAHFLSSKAPSSVINVWKEEIYFNIPFSKEFAETVAYVHKGDVAYWEPGPALCVFFGYSQPYTPVAVVGHSISPIHHYYWVEDRAEVQVSAHKEVFKEDYEGIKEVLRKAGYTAAVADMEGGYPVVVACKYIEGRRISLELDVEDYGYYIETEPLYKYSRTAFHVVITENLTRRLSPFKYSRVDLNEDGYLCVSACCTREKELKSAIRELEEKYLKALDFIESLYSVPMIEL
;
A
#
# COMPACT_ATOMS: atom_id res chain seq x y z
N MET A 1 15.46 4.30 0.47
CA MET A 1 15.94 2.98 -0.01
C MET A 1 14.84 1.96 0.17
N LEU A 2 14.67 1.05 -0.78
CA LEU A 2 13.65 0.01 -0.69
C LEU A 2 14.10 -1.17 0.18
N ILE A 3 13.21 -1.60 1.07
CA ILE A 3 13.42 -2.68 2.04
C ILE A 3 12.25 -3.66 1.95
N ASP A 4 12.55 -4.96 1.92
CA ASP A 4 11.54 -6.01 1.99
C ASP A 4 11.30 -6.44 3.43
N LEU A 5 10.03 -6.54 3.81
CA LEU A 5 9.56 -7.35 4.93
C LEU A 5 8.98 -8.65 4.38
N LYS A 6 9.76 -9.73 4.44
CA LYS A 6 9.31 -11.05 4.00
C LYS A 6 8.61 -11.76 5.16
N VAL A 7 7.31 -12.01 5.00
CA VAL A 7 6.43 -12.64 6.00
C VAL A 7 5.84 -13.92 5.41
N ALA A 8 5.87 -15.01 6.18
CA ALA A 8 5.27 -16.28 5.75
C ALA A 8 3.78 -16.10 5.45
N LYS A 9 3.30 -16.76 4.39
CA LYS A 9 1.91 -16.69 3.88
C LYS A 9 1.43 -15.32 3.35
N VAL A 10 2.28 -14.30 3.35
CA VAL A 10 1.96 -13.00 2.72
C VAL A 10 2.89 -12.76 1.53
N GLY A 11 4.19 -13.04 1.72
CA GLY A 11 5.23 -12.72 0.74
C GLY A 11 6.02 -11.49 1.20
N SER A 12 6.43 -10.66 0.24
CA SER A 12 7.30 -9.51 0.48
C SER A 12 6.49 -8.21 0.49
N LEU A 13 6.43 -7.55 1.63
CA LEU A 13 5.90 -6.19 1.77
C LEU A 13 7.03 -5.20 1.56
N VAL A 14 6.94 -4.37 0.53
CA VAL A 14 8.02 -3.44 0.16
C VAL A 14 7.79 -2.11 0.85
N LEU A 15 8.83 -1.61 1.52
CA LEU A 15 8.87 -0.30 2.17
C LEU A 15 9.88 0.60 1.49
N GLU A 16 9.62 1.90 1.44
CA GLU A 16 10.65 2.91 1.26
C GLU A 16 11.04 3.47 2.63
N VAL A 17 12.30 3.31 3.00
CA VAL A 17 12.90 3.88 4.22
C VAL A 17 13.80 5.04 3.84
N GLU A 18 13.51 6.22 4.38
CA GLU A 18 14.13 7.50 4.05
C GLU A 18 15.36 7.79 4.92
N ASP A 19 15.34 7.36 6.20
CA ASP A 19 16.51 7.50 7.07
C ASP A 19 17.66 6.59 6.61
N GLU A 20 18.78 7.18 6.17
CA GLU A 20 19.89 6.44 5.56
C GLU A 20 20.54 5.44 6.52
N GLU A 21 20.65 5.78 7.80
CA GLU A 21 21.30 4.95 8.81
C GLU A 21 20.44 3.72 9.14
N LEU A 22 19.15 3.93 9.39
CA LEU A 22 18.19 2.84 9.59
C LEU A 22 18.11 1.97 8.33
N ALA A 23 18.02 2.57 7.15
CA ALA A 23 17.95 1.81 5.90
C ALA A 23 19.23 0.97 5.69
N HIS A 24 20.42 1.54 5.96
CA HIS A 24 21.69 0.80 5.89
C HIS A 24 21.73 -0.34 6.91
N PHE A 25 21.22 -0.12 8.12
CA PHE A 25 21.12 -1.16 9.14
C PHE A 25 20.21 -2.32 8.68
N LEU A 26 18.99 -2.01 8.23
CA LEU A 26 18.00 -2.99 7.80
C LEU A 26 18.51 -3.80 6.60
N SER A 27 19.17 -3.14 5.64
CA SER A 27 19.73 -3.78 4.45
C SER A 27 20.96 -4.66 4.73
N SER A 28 21.86 -4.23 5.62
CA SER A 28 23.15 -4.90 5.84
C SER A 28 23.10 -6.02 6.88
N LYS A 29 22.27 -5.87 7.93
CA LYS A 29 22.15 -6.88 9.00
C LYS A 29 21.10 -7.93 8.69
N ALA A 30 20.17 -7.62 7.78
CA ALA A 30 19.04 -8.45 7.41
C ALA A 30 18.37 -9.11 8.63
N PRO A 31 17.94 -8.31 9.64
CA PRO A 31 17.45 -8.85 10.89
C PRO A 31 16.21 -9.72 10.65
N SER A 32 16.13 -10.83 11.38
CA SER A 32 14.87 -11.54 11.56
C SER A 32 14.26 -11.18 12.91
N SER A 33 12.93 -11.13 12.97
CA SER A 33 12.20 -10.81 14.19
C SER A 33 10.84 -11.50 14.20
N VAL A 34 10.09 -11.26 15.27
CA VAL A 34 8.71 -11.74 15.41
C VAL A 34 7.80 -10.53 15.44
N ILE A 35 6.86 -10.47 14.50
CA ILE A 35 5.86 -9.41 14.40
C ILE A 35 4.90 -9.52 15.58
N ASN A 36 4.56 -8.38 16.15
CA ASN A 36 3.38 -8.23 16.99
C ASN A 36 2.36 -7.40 16.20
N VAL A 37 1.11 -7.84 16.21
CA VAL A 37 -0.01 -7.09 15.63
C VAL A 37 -0.74 -6.40 16.78
N TRP A 38 -0.84 -5.08 16.72
CA TRP A 38 -1.59 -4.31 17.70
C TRP A 38 -2.61 -3.45 16.96
N LYS A 39 -3.90 -3.81 17.06
CA LYS A 39 -4.96 -3.14 16.29
C LYS A 39 -4.63 -3.14 14.78
N GLU A 40 -4.40 -1.97 14.17
CA GLU A 40 -4.09 -1.81 12.74
C GLU A 40 -2.65 -1.30 12.50
N GLU A 41 -1.73 -1.77 13.33
CA GLU A 41 -0.28 -1.64 13.13
C GLU A 41 0.41 -3.01 13.33
N ILE A 42 1.49 -3.21 12.58
CA ILE A 42 2.47 -4.25 12.87
C ILE A 42 3.70 -3.59 13.44
N TYR A 43 4.34 -4.23 14.43
CA TYR A 43 5.63 -3.78 14.92
C TYR A 43 6.51 -4.94 15.35
N PHE A 44 7.81 -4.77 15.23
CA PHE A 44 8.79 -5.73 15.70
C PHE A 44 10.09 -5.05 16.09
N ASN A 45 10.72 -5.56 17.14
CA ASN A 45 11.96 -5.00 17.64
C ASN A 45 13.09 -5.26 16.63
N ILE A 46 13.92 -4.25 16.43
CA ILE A 46 15.14 -4.30 15.64
C ILE A 46 16.32 -3.94 16.55
N PRO A 47 17.51 -4.58 16.42
CA PRO A 47 18.67 -4.24 17.23
C PRO A 47 19.37 -2.95 16.73
N PHE A 48 18.59 -1.88 16.64
CA PHE A 48 18.96 -0.55 16.19
C PHE A 48 18.53 0.46 17.25
N SER A 49 19.40 1.41 17.57
CA SER A 49 19.12 2.45 18.56
C SER A 49 19.57 3.79 18.01
N LYS A 50 18.60 4.68 17.85
CA LYS A 50 18.78 6.05 17.38
C LYS A 50 17.66 6.90 17.94
N GLU A 51 18.02 8.03 18.54
CA GLU A 51 17.07 9.06 18.91
C GLU A 51 16.81 9.93 17.67
N PHE A 52 15.53 10.10 17.32
CA PHE A 52 15.12 10.97 16.22
C PHE A 52 14.66 12.31 16.78
N ALA A 53 15.13 13.40 16.19
CA ALA A 53 14.84 14.75 16.68
C ALA A 53 13.35 15.13 16.56
N GLU A 54 12.66 14.58 15.56
CA GLU A 54 11.25 14.85 15.29
C GLU A 54 10.43 13.59 15.50
N THR A 55 9.42 13.70 16.38
CA THR A 55 8.43 12.64 16.61
C THR A 55 7.02 13.21 16.50
N VAL A 56 6.09 12.37 16.08
CA VAL A 56 4.69 12.73 15.85
C VAL A 56 3.77 11.77 16.61
N ALA A 57 2.66 12.30 17.12
CA ALA A 57 1.59 11.51 17.73
C ALA A 57 0.51 11.08 16.72
N TYR A 58 0.62 11.58 15.48
CA TYR A 58 -0.33 11.30 14.40
C TYR A 58 0.43 10.76 13.19
N VAL A 59 -0.08 9.66 12.64
CA VAL A 59 0.46 8.98 11.45
C VAL A 59 -0.66 8.70 10.46
N HIS A 60 -0.29 8.61 9.19
CA HIS A 60 -1.17 8.23 8.09
C HIS A 60 -1.09 6.73 7.81
N LYS A 61 -2.10 6.19 7.13
CA LYS A 61 -2.05 4.84 6.59
C LYS A 61 -0.89 4.73 5.61
N GLY A 62 -0.11 3.67 5.76
CA GLY A 62 1.09 3.40 5.00
C GLY A 62 2.36 3.99 5.62
N ASP A 63 2.29 4.77 6.69
CA ASP A 63 3.50 5.29 7.33
C ASP A 63 4.33 4.14 7.94
N VAL A 64 5.64 4.22 7.74
CA VAL A 64 6.64 3.39 8.41
C VAL A 64 7.31 4.27 9.44
N ALA A 65 7.33 3.80 10.70
CA ALA A 65 7.85 4.59 11.80
C ALA A 65 8.85 3.80 12.65
N TYR A 66 9.73 4.52 13.33
CA TYR A 66 10.57 3.97 14.39
C TYR A 66 10.01 4.36 15.76
N TRP A 67 9.78 3.36 16.61
CA TRP A 67 9.34 3.54 17.98
C TRP A 67 10.52 3.29 18.93
N GLU A 68 11.09 4.37 19.47
CA GLU A 68 12.30 4.32 20.29
C GLU A 68 12.15 3.59 21.65
N PRO A 69 11.06 3.79 22.43
CA PRO A 69 10.94 3.17 23.76
C PRO A 69 11.06 1.65 23.77
N GLY A 70 10.55 0.99 22.72
CA GLY A 70 10.79 -0.41 22.44
C GLY A 70 11.35 -0.49 21.03
N PRO A 71 12.68 -0.41 20.82
CA PRO A 71 13.33 -0.06 19.55
C PRO A 71 12.81 -0.91 18.39
N ALA A 72 11.75 -0.44 17.74
CA ALA A 72 10.92 -1.22 16.84
C ALA A 72 10.63 -0.46 15.56
N LEU A 73 10.54 -1.23 14.47
CA LEU A 73 9.96 -0.75 13.23
C LEU A 73 8.46 -1.00 13.27
N CYS A 74 7.67 0.02 12.99
CA CYS A 74 6.21 0.00 12.96
C CYS A 74 5.73 0.27 11.53
N VAL A 75 4.66 -0.39 11.11
CA VAL A 75 3.92 -0.05 9.89
C VAL A 75 2.44 0.10 10.22
N PHE A 76 1.89 1.28 9.94
CA PHE A 76 0.49 1.61 10.20
C PHE A 76 -0.34 1.37 8.95
N PHE A 77 -1.37 0.51 9.02
CA PHE A 77 -2.17 0.10 7.85
C PHE A 77 -3.68 0.34 8.03
N GLY A 78 -4.06 1.05 9.09
CA GLY A 78 -5.44 1.46 9.34
C GLY A 78 -5.53 2.77 10.11
N TYR A 79 -6.56 2.92 10.93
CA TYR A 79 -6.86 4.15 11.68
C TYR A 79 -6.17 4.23 13.03
N SER A 80 -5.52 3.15 13.46
CA SER A 80 -4.76 3.11 14.71
C SER A 80 -3.65 4.14 14.72
N GLN A 81 -3.50 4.81 15.87
CA GLN A 81 -2.46 5.80 16.12
C GLN A 81 -1.45 5.23 17.11
N PRO A 82 -0.18 5.68 17.05
CA PRO A 82 0.87 5.15 17.91
C PRO A 82 0.55 5.36 19.39
N TYR A 83 0.98 4.44 20.25
CA TYR A 83 0.73 4.54 21.69
C TYR A 83 1.45 5.74 22.33
N THR A 84 2.67 6.02 21.89
CA THR A 84 3.45 7.24 22.19
C THR A 84 4.03 7.79 20.90
N PRO A 85 4.50 9.05 20.85
CA PRO A 85 5.09 9.61 19.64
C PRO A 85 6.16 8.70 19.01
N VAL A 86 6.15 8.63 17.69
CA VAL A 86 7.08 7.85 16.84
C VAL A 86 7.77 8.78 15.85
N ALA A 87 8.92 8.38 15.33
CA ALA A 87 9.54 9.05 14.19
C ALA A 87 9.06 8.40 12.89
N VAL A 88 8.42 9.15 11.99
CA VAL A 88 8.11 8.64 10.65
C VAL A 88 9.40 8.60 9.85
N VAL A 89 9.76 7.41 9.38
CA VAL A 89 11.05 7.13 8.71
C VAL A 89 10.87 6.66 7.27
N GLY A 90 9.65 6.66 6.76
CA GLY A 90 9.32 6.24 5.42
C GLY A 90 7.88 5.82 5.27
N HIS A 91 7.59 5.03 4.23
CA HIS A 91 6.24 4.58 3.93
C HIS A 91 6.23 3.23 3.19
N SER A 92 5.12 2.50 3.26
CA SER A 92 4.87 1.29 2.50
C SER A 92 4.74 1.61 1.01
N ILE A 93 5.39 0.85 0.15
CA ILE A 93 5.13 0.85 -1.29
C ILE A 93 4.00 -0.13 -1.62
N SER A 94 3.96 -1.28 -0.94
CA SER A 94 2.88 -2.25 -1.05
C SER A 94 1.54 -1.66 -0.58
N PRO A 95 0.40 -2.01 -1.23
CA PRO A 95 -0.93 -1.64 -0.75
C PRO A 95 -1.18 -2.11 0.68
N ILE A 96 -1.81 -1.26 1.50
CA ILE A 96 -1.94 -1.53 2.96
C ILE A 96 -2.81 -2.75 3.29
N HIS A 97 -3.65 -3.21 2.36
CA HIS A 97 -4.58 -4.29 2.64
C HIS A 97 -3.88 -5.65 2.85
N HIS A 98 -2.67 -5.81 2.30
CA HIS A 98 -1.82 -6.98 2.53
C HIS A 98 -1.41 -7.15 3.99
N TYR A 99 -1.33 -6.06 4.75
CA TYR A 99 -0.94 -6.12 6.16
C TYR A 99 -2.03 -6.75 7.05
N TYR A 100 -3.31 -6.76 6.63
CA TYR A 100 -4.37 -7.48 7.35
C TYR A 100 -4.20 -9.00 7.31
N TRP A 101 -3.38 -9.53 6.41
CA TRP A 101 -3.04 -10.95 6.32
C TRP A 101 -1.85 -11.34 7.21
N VAL A 102 -1.16 -10.37 7.81
CA VAL A 102 -0.06 -10.65 8.73
C VAL A 102 -0.64 -11.14 10.06
N GLU A 103 -0.36 -12.40 10.40
CA GLU A 103 -0.75 -13.01 11.67
C GLU A 103 0.09 -12.44 12.82
N ASP A 104 -0.52 -12.26 14.00
CA ASP A 104 0.24 -11.97 15.22
C ASP A 104 1.26 -13.09 15.47
N ARG A 105 2.46 -12.71 15.89
CA ARG A 105 3.61 -13.62 16.07
C ARG A 105 4.19 -14.21 14.79
N ALA A 106 3.84 -13.69 13.60
CA ALA A 106 4.49 -14.10 12.36
C ALA A 106 5.99 -13.78 12.38
N GLU A 107 6.80 -14.68 11.82
CA GLU A 107 8.22 -14.41 11.58
C GLU A 107 8.37 -13.45 10.41
N VAL A 108 9.28 -12.49 10.57
CA VAL A 108 9.65 -11.55 9.50
C VAL A 108 11.14 -11.59 9.24
N GLN A 109 11.51 -11.63 7.98
CA GLN A 109 12.87 -11.40 7.52
C GLN A 109 12.94 -10.05 6.83
N VAL A 110 13.82 -9.18 7.31
CA VAL A 110 14.07 -7.88 6.71
C VAL A 110 15.29 -7.98 5.79
N SER A 111 15.23 -7.35 4.61
CA SER A 111 16.40 -7.25 3.74
C SER A 111 16.32 -6.06 2.80
N ALA A 112 17.45 -5.67 2.20
CA ALA A 112 17.41 -4.78 1.04
C ALA A 112 16.46 -5.36 -0.03
N HIS A 113 15.64 -4.52 -0.64
CA HIS A 113 14.77 -4.96 -1.72
C HIS A 113 15.60 -5.55 -2.86
N LYS A 114 15.25 -6.76 -3.29
CA LYS A 114 15.91 -7.43 -4.42
C LYS A 114 14.95 -7.51 -5.58
N GLU A 115 15.28 -6.77 -6.62
CA GLU A 115 14.53 -6.79 -7.88
C GLU A 115 14.50 -8.21 -8.46
N VAL A 116 13.29 -8.69 -8.74
CA VAL A 116 13.09 -9.90 -9.54
C VAL A 116 13.21 -9.48 -11.00
N PHE A 117 14.35 -9.81 -11.62
CA PHE A 117 14.57 -9.50 -13.04
C PHE A 117 13.76 -10.46 -13.93
N LYS A 118 12.61 -9.97 -14.42
CA LYS A 118 11.91 -10.49 -15.58
C LYS A 118 11.81 -9.36 -16.62
N GLU A 119 12.04 -9.69 -17.89
CA GLU A 119 12.11 -8.71 -18.99
C GLU A 119 10.87 -7.82 -19.07
N ASP A 120 9.69 -8.34 -18.72
CA ASP A 120 8.41 -7.62 -18.82
C ASP A 120 8.20 -6.56 -17.72
N TYR A 121 8.91 -6.64 -16.58
CA TYR A 121 8.63 -5.81 -15.41
C TYR A 121 9.33 -4.45 -15.44
N GLU A 122 10.50 -4.35 -16.09
CA GLU A 122 11.26 -3.09 -16.11
C GLU A 122 10.55 -2.02 -16.96
N GLY A 123 9.94 -2.41 -18.09
CA GLY A 123 9.13 -1.50 -18.90
C GLY A 123 7.93 -0.93 -18.13
N ILE A 124 7.24 -1.78 -17.37
CA ILE A 124 6.10 -1.39 -16.54
C ILE A 124 6.53 -0.43 -15.42
N LYS A 125 7.60 -0.77 -14.69
CA LYS A 125 8.16 0.11 -13.65
C LYS A 125 8.58 1.45 -14.23
N GLU A 126 9.16 1.48 -15.43
CA GLU A 126 9.52 2.74 -16.09
C GLU A 126 8.30 3.58 -16.45
N VAL A 127 7.18 2.98 -16.86
CA VAL A 127 5.91 3.69 -17.07
C VAL A 127 5.41 4.29 -15.74
N LEU A 128 5.46 3.54 -14.65
CA LEU A 128 5.04 3.99 -13.32
C LEU A 128 5.95 5.10 -12.77
N ARG A 129 7.27 4.96 -12.88
CA ARG A 129 8.26 5.99 -12.48
C ARG A 129 8.03 7.29 -13.27
N LYS A 130 7.78 7.20 -14.58
CA LYS A 130 7.40 8.37 -15.40
C LYS A 130 6.07 9.01 -14.99
N ALA A 131 5.19 8.26 -14.34
CA ALA A 131 3.94 8.76 -13.75
C ALA A 131 4.12 9.28 -12.30
N GLY A 132 5.35 9.24 -11.76
CA GLY A 132 5.71 9.76 -10.45
C GLY A 132 5.62 8.75 -9.31
N TYR A 133 5.54 7.45 -9.60
CA TYR A 133 5.54 6.41 -8.56
C TYR A 133 6.95 5.96 -8.19
N THR A 134 7.13 5.67 -6.90
CA THR A 134 8.10 4.66 -6.47
C THR A 134 7.50 3.29 -6.78
N ALA A 135 8.23 2.44 -7.52
CA ALA A 135 7.74 1.15 -8.00
C ALA A 135 8.78 0.04 -7.79
N ALA A 136 8.30 -1.14 -7.43
CA ALA A 136 9.08 -2.32 -7.06
C ALA A 136 8.37 -3.61 -7.50
N VAL A 137 9.08 -4.73 -7.53
CA VAL A 137 8.48 -6.06 -7.80
C VAL A 137 8.46 -6.86 -6.50
N ALA A 138 7.29 -7.03 -5.90
CA ALA A 138 7.09 -7.82 -4.70
C ALA A 138 6.91 -9.31 -5.04
N ASP A 139 7.53 -10.20 -4.28
CA ASP A 139 7.30 -11.65 -4.35
C ASP A 139 6.16 -12.03 -3.37
N MET A 140 4.96 -12.29 -3.90
CA MET A 140 3.77 -12.62 -3.11
C MET A 140 3.77 -14.10 -2.70
N GLU A 141 2.84 -14.50 -1.82
CA GLU A 141 2.67 -15.90 -1.45
C GLU A 141 2.54 -16.79 -2.72
N GLY A 142 3.25 -17.93 -2.73
CA GLY A 142 3.25 -18.85 -3.87
C GLY A 142 4.30 -18.56 -4.94
N GLY A 143 5.10 -17.49 -4.79
CA GLY A 143 6.18 -17.16 -5.73
C GLY A 143 5.70 -16.37 -6.95
N TYR A 144 4.57 -15.68 -6.82
CA TYR A 144 3.97 -14.87 -7.88
C TYR A 144 4.49 -13.43 -7.73
N PRO A 145 5.34 -12.95 -8.67
CA PRO A 145 5.82 -11.57 -8.62
C PRO A 145 4.71 -10.62 -9.05
N VAL A 146 4.55 -9.52 -8.31
CA VAL A 146 3.57 -8.47 -8.59
C VAL A 146 4.28 -7.12 -8.56
N VAL A 147 3.95 -6.21 -9.48
CA VAL A 147 4.46 -4.84 -9.41
C VAL A 147 3.68 -4.08 -8.35
N VAL A 148 4.34 -3.59 -7.31
CA VAL A 148 3.74 -2.67 -6.34
C VAL A 148 4.28 -1.26 -6.56
N ALA A 149 3.42 -0.27 -6.40
CA ALA A 149 3.81 1.11 -6.58
C ALA A 149 3.05 2.03 -5.63
N CYS A 150 3.69 3.11 -5.23
CA CYS A 150 3.09 4.15 -4.40
C CYS A 150 3.54 5.53 -4.84
N LYS A 151 2.62 6.49 -4.76
CA LYS A 151 2.91 7.93 -4.83
C LYS A 151 1.93 8.72 -3.98
N TYR A 152 2.19 10.01 -3.86
CA TYR A 152 1.27 10.95 -3.21
C TYR A 152 0.82 12.02 -4.21
N ILE A 153 -0.49 12.30 -4.24
CA ILE A 153 -1.07 13.44 -4.95
C ILE A 153 -1.77 14.30 -3.91
N GLU A 154 -1.33 15.55 -3.74
CA GLU A 154 -1.91 16.51 -2.78
C GLU A 154 -2.02 15.93 -1.34
N GLY A 155 -1.00 15.18 -0.91
CA GLY A 155 -0.96 14.52 0.39
C GLY A 155 -1.77 13.22 0.49
N ARG A 156 -2.54 12.86 -0.55
CA ARG A 156 -3.26 11.58 -0.61
C ARG A 156 -2.38 10.49 -1.18
N ARG A 157 -2.26 9.40 -0.43
CA ARG A 157 -1.62 8.16 -0.86
C ARG A 157 -2.39 7.54 -2.02
N ILE A 158 -1.68 7.18 -3.08
CA ILE A 158 -2.15 6.32 -4.16
C ILE A 158 -1.16 5.17 -4.25
N SER A 159 -1.56 4.04 -3.70
CA SER A 159 -0.84 2.78 -3.85
C SER A 159 -1.61 1.87 -4.79
N LEU A 160 -0.88 1.11 -5.59
CA LEU A 160 -1.44 0.15 -6.53
C LEU A 160 -0.58 -1.10 -6.60
N GLU A 161 -1.20 -2.16 -7.05
CA GLU A 161 -0.56 -3.38 -7.51
C GLU A 161 -0.91 -3.63 -8.97
N LEU A 162 0.00 -4.30 -9.68
CA LEU A 162 -0.16 -4.63 -11.09
C LEU A 162 0.34 -6.04 -11.36
N ASP A 163 -0.58 -6.86 -11.82
CA ASP A 163 -0.38 -8.23 -12.27
C ASP A 163 -0.15 -8.27 -13.79
N VAL A 164 0.82 -9.08 -14.20
CA VAL A 164 1.17 -9.32 -15.59
C VAL A 164 0.74 -10.72 -15.97
N GLU A 165 -0.30 -10.78 -16.81
CA GLU A 165 -0.92 -12.01 -17.27
C GLU A 165 -0.67 -12.23 -18.76
N ASP A 166 -0.79 -13.47 -19.25
CA ASP A 166 -0.66 -13.81 -20.67
C ASP A 166 -1.63 -13.01 -21.57
N TYR A 167 -2.72 -12.50 -21.01
CA TYR A 167 -3.80 -11.80 -21.70
C TYR A 167 -3.86 -10.30 -21.38
N GLY A 168 -2.94 -9.76 -20.58
CA GLY A 168 -2.83 -8.32 -20.36
C GLY A 168 -2.27 -7.93 -19.01
N TYR A 169 -2.50 -6.66 -18.67
CA TYR A 169 -2.08 -6.03 -17.43
C TYR A 169 -3.31 -5.71 -16.63
N TYR A 170 -3.31 -6.15 -15.38
CA TYR A 170 -4.36 -5.87 -14.43
C TYR A 170 -3.81 -5.00 -13.32
N ILE A 171 -4.53 -3.94 -12.96
CA ILE A 171 -4.07 -2.94 -11.99
C ILE A 171 -5.15 -2.77 -10.95
N GLU A 172 -4.80 -2.89 -9.68
CA GLU A 172 -5.70 -2.61 -8.57
C GLU A 172 -5.15 -1.50 -7.69
N THR A 173 -6.03 -0.59 -7.28
CA THR A 173 -5.68 0.42 -6.27
C THR A 173 -5.79 -0.17 -4.88
N GLU A 174 -5.11 0.46 -3.93
CA GLU A 174 -5.37 0.25 -2.52
C GLU A 174 -6.88 0.36 -2.23
N PRO A 175 -7.47 -0.62 -1.53
CA PRO A 175 -8.91 -0.73 -1.47
C PRO A 175 -9.57 0.39 -0.66
N LEU A 176 -10.80 0.71 -1.05
CA LEU A 176 -11.64 1.70 -0.37
C LEU A 176 -12.26 1.11 0.91
N TYR A 177 -12.79 -0.12 0.85
CA TYR A 177 -13.37 -0.82 1.99
C TYR A 177 -13.60 -2.31 1.72
N LYS A 178 -13.72 -3.12 2.78
CA LYS A 178 -14.12 -4.54 2.67
C LYS A 178 -15.61 -4.64 2.37
N TYR A 179 -15.98 -5.29 1.26
CA TYR A 179 -17.37 -5.40 0.85
C TYR A 179 -18.08 -6.56 1.56
N SER A 180 -19.16 -6.23 2.28
CA SER A 180 -19.93 -7.19 3.09
C SER A 180 -21.37 -7.42 2.63
N ARG A 181 -21.74 -6.97 1.42
CA ARG A 181 -23.09 -7.12 0.83
C ARG A 181 -24.25 -6.55 1.67
N THR A 182 -23.97 -5.70 2.65
CA THR A 182 -25.00 -4.95 3.36
C THR A 182 -25.71 -4.00 2.39
N ALA A 183 -26.97 -3.66 2.68
CA ALA A 183 -27.71 -2.70 1.84
C ALA A 183 -26.95 -1.36 1.68
N PHE A 184 -26.26 -0.92 2.73
CA PHE A 184 -25.42 0.27 2.69
C PHE A 184 -24.26 0.15 1.70
N HIS A 185 -23.50 -0.96 1.75
CA HIS A 185 -22.41 -1.20 0.80
C HIS A 185 -22.90 -1.32 -0.63
N VAL A 186 -24.04 -2.00 -0.87
CA VAL A 186 -24.64 -2.09 -2.22
C VAL A 186 -24.95 -0.69 -2.76
N VAL A 187 -25.63 0.15 -1.96
CA VAL A 187 -26.00 1.50 -2.37
C VAL A 187 -24.79 2.38 -2.64
N ILE A 188 -23.78 2.36 -1.77
CA ILE A 188 -22.54 3.14 -1.95
C ILE A 188 -21.78 2.68 -3.18
N THR A 189 -21.57 1.37 -3.35
CA THR A 189 -20.86 0.81 -4.50
C THR A 189 -21.57 1.19 -5.80
N GLU A 190 -22.90 1.05 -5.87
CA GLU A 190 -23.65 1.45 -7.07
C GLU A 190 -23.55 2.95 -7.36
N ASN A 191 -23.63 3.80 -6.33
CA ASN A 191 -23.51 5.25 -6.50
C ASN A 191 -22.12 5.63 -7.01
N LEU A 192 -21.08 5.03 -6.43
CA LEU A 192 -19.70 5.22 -6.83
C LEU A 192 -19.51 4.81 -8.30
N THR A 193 -19.94 3.61 -8.70
CA THR A 193 -19.83 3.13 -10.08
C THR A 193 -20.50 4.08 -11.07
N ARG A 194 -21.71 4.57 -10.77
CA ARG A 194 -22.42 5.53 -11.64
C ARG A 194 -21.68 6.86 -11.76
N ARG A 195 -21.17 7.40 -10.65
CA ARG A 195 -20.44 8.69 -10.61
C ARG A 195 -19.11 8.63 -11.34
N LEU A 196 -18.41 7.51 -11.24
CA LEU A 196 -17.11 7.32 -11.87
C LEU A 196 -17.23 6.96 -13.36
N SER A 197 -18.39 6.48 -13.83
CA SER A 197 -18.63 6.23 -15.25
C SER A 197 -18.56 7.53 -16.10
N PRO A 198 -18.21 7.46 -17.39
CA PRO A 198 -17.84 6.27 -18.16
C PRO A 198 -16.41 5.81 -17.85
N PHE A 199 -16.16 4.55 -18.16
CA PHE A 199 -14.86 3.92 -18.05
C PHE A 199 -14.37 3.46 -19.42
N LYS A 200 -13.06 3.59 -19.66
CA LYS A 200 -12.40 3.00 -20.83
C LYS A 200 -11.43 1.90 -20.42
N TYR A 201 -10.59 2.15 -19.42
CA TYR A 201 -9.66 1.16 -18.87
C TYR A 201 -10.02 0.72 -17.46
N SER A 202 -10.62 1.63 -16.68
CA SER A 202 -10.87 1.40 -15.26
C SER A 202 -12.25 0.81 -14.97
N ARG A 203 -12.52 0.42 -13.73
CA ARG A 203 -13.83 0.02 -13.24
C ARG A 203 -13.83 0.08 -11.71
N VAL A 204 -15.02 0.10 -11.13
CA VAL A 204 -15.20 -0.18 -9.70
C VAL A 204 -15.38 -1.69 -9.59
N ASP A 205 -14.51 -2.35 -8.84
CA ASP A 205 -14.42 -3.81 -8.79
C ASP A 205 -14.22 -4.33 -7.36
N LEU A 206 -14.42 -5.63 -7.19
CA LEU A 206 -13.93 -6.35 -6.02
C LEU A 206 -12.66 -7.09 -6.39
N ASN A 207 -11.62 -6.95 -5.58
CA ASN A 207 -10.45 -7.81 -5.68
C ASN A 207 -10.74 -9.23 -5.20
N GLU A 208 -9.78 -10.13 -5.33
CA GLU A 208 -9.92 -11.56 -4.97
C GLU A 208 -10.31 -11.77 -3.50
N ASP A 209 -9.87 -10.86 -2.65
CA ASP A 209 -10.19 -10.87 -1.23
C ASP A 209 -11.58 -10.30 -0.92
N GLY A 210 -12.26 -9.66 -1.87
CA GLY A 210 -13.56 -9.02 -1.66
C GLY A 210 -13.47 -7.61 -1.06
N TYR A 211 -12.34 -6.93 -1.24
CA TYR A 211 -12.27 -5.49 -1.04
C TYR A 211 -12.72 -4.74 -2.29
N LEU A 212 -13.46 -3.64 -2.10
CA LEU A 212 -13.80 -2.75 -3.19
C LEU A 212 -12.60 -1.86 -3.52
N CYS A 213 -12.18 -1.88 -4.78
CA CYS A 213 -11.14 -1.00 -5.31
C CYS A 213 -11.61 -0.32 -6.59
N VAL A 214 -10.84 0.65 -7.06
CA VAL A 214 -10.85 0.99 -8.49
C VAL A 214 -9.78 0.12 -9.13
N SER A 215 -10.14 -0.68 -10.13
CA SER A 215 -9.20 -1.47 -10.91
C SER A 215 -9.12 -0.96 -12.35
N ALA A 216 -8.09 -1.35 -13.08
CA ALA A 216 -7.97 -1.10 -14.51
C ALA A 216 -7.37 -2.31 -15.23
N CYS A 217 -7.69 -2.44 -16.52
CA CYS A 217 -7.14 -3.49 -17.35
C CYS A 217 -6.81 -2.96 -18.75
N CYS A 218 -5.70 -3.43 -19.31
CA CYS A 218 -5.36 -3.21 -20.71
C CYS A 218 -4.60 -4.41 -21.28
N THR A 219 -4.67 -4.64 -22.59
CA THR A 219 -4.07 -5.83 -23.22
C THR A 219 -2.69 -5.56 -23.81
N ARG A 220 -2.25 -4.30 -23.89
CA ARG A 220 -0.98 -3.90 -24.52
C ARG A 220 -0.25 -2.92 -23.63
N GLU A 221 1.06 -3.13 -23.46
CA GLU A 221 1.92 -2.30 -22.60
C GLU A 221 1.81 -0.80 -22.90
N LYS A 222 1.71 -0.44 -24.19
CA LYS A 222 1.56 0.96 -24.65
C LYS A 222 0.31 1.67 -24.10
N GLU A 223 -0.68 0.91 -23.61
CA GLU A 223 -1.92 1.43 -23.04
C GLU A 223 -1.80 1.69 -21.53
N LEU A 224 -0.80 1.12 -20.85
CA LEU A 224 -0.60 1.25 -19.40
C LEU A 224 -0.60 2.70 -18.95
N LYS A 225 0.12 3.58 -19.65
CA LYS A 225 0.14 5.01 -19.33
C LYS A 225 -1.26 5.64 -19.31
N SER A 226 -2.12 5.24 -20.25
CA SER A 226 -3.49 5.76 -20.31
C SER A 226 -4.37 5.12 -19.24
N ALA A 227 -4.19 3.83 -18.99
CA ALA A 227 -4.91 3.10 -17.94
C ALA A 227 -4.59 3.66 -16.55
N ILE A 228 -3.32 3.84 -16.21
CA ILE A 228 -2.85 4.42 -14.93
C ILE A 228 -3.41 5.83 -14.74
N ARG A 229 -3.38 6.68 -15.78
CA ARG A 229 -3.93 8.03 -15.69
C ARG A 229 -5.43 8.04 -15.42
N GLU A 230 -6.19 7.19 -16.10
CA GLU A 230 -7.63 7.07 -15.85
C GLU A 230 -7.88 6.52 -14.44
N LEU A 231 -7.14 5.48 -14.02
CA LEU A 231 -7.22 4.87 -12.71
C LEU A 231 -7.03 5.90 -11.59
N GLU A 232 -5.98 6.73 -11.67
CA GLU A 232 -5.70 7.81 -10.72
C GLU A 232 -6.85 8.80 -10.62
N GLU A 233 -7.36 9.27 -11.77
CA GLU A 233 -8.46 10.22 -11.81
C GLU A 233 -9.72 9.62 -11.15
N LYS A 234 -10.04 8.36 -11.45
CA LYS A 234 -11.20 7.67 -10.87
C LYS A 234 -11.01 7.40 -9.39
N TYR A 235 -9.82 7.00 -8.97
CA TYR A 235 -9.52 6.69 -7.58
C TYR A 235 -9.59 7.92 -6.69
N LEU A 236 -9.01 9.06 -7.11
CA LEU A 236 -9.13 10.32 -6.38
C LEU A 236 -10.59 10.76 -6.22
N LYS A 237 -11.38 10.67 -7.30
CA LYS A 237 -12.84 10.93 -7.24
C LYS A 237 -13.58 9.95 -6.34
N ALA A 238 -13.09 8.70 -6.23
CA ALA A 238 -13.65 7.72 -5.32
C ALA A 238 -13.40 8.10 -3.86
N LEU A 239 -12.16 8.50 -3.55
CA LEU A 239 -11.79 9.01 -2.22
C LEU A 239 -12.64 10.24 -1.85
N ASP A 240 -12.77 11.22 -2.76
CA ASP A 240 -13.64 12.39 -2.55
C ASP A 240 -15.08 11.99 -2.22
N PHE A 241 -15.61 11.00 -2.95
CA PHE A 241 -16.96 10.52 -2.69
C PHE A 241 -17.07 9.86 -1.32
N ILE A 242 -16.15 8.98 -0.94
CA ILE A 242 -16.17 8.30 0.36
C ILE A 242 -16.04 9.32 1.51
N GLU A 243 -15.15 10.29 1.39
CA GLU A 243 -14.98 11.37 2.38
C GLU A 243 -16.24 12.26 2.48
N SER A 244 -16.93 12.47 1.35
CA SER A 244 -18.17 13.25 1.34
C SER A 244 -19.33 12.60 2.12
N LEU A 245 -19.29 11.27 2.33
CA LEU A 245 -20.34 10.55 3.07
C LEU A 245 -20.40 10.94 4.55
N TYR A 246 -19.29 11.42 5.11
CA TYR A 246 -19.22 11.92 6.49
C TYR A 246 -19.32 13.45 6.58
N SER A 247 -19.14 14.14 5.46
CA SER A 247 -19.23 15.60 5.36
C SER A 247 -20.66 16.14 5.21
N VAL A 248 -21.67 15.40 5.66
CA VAL A 248 -23.04 15.92 5.73
C VAL A 248 -22.99 17.14 6.66
N PRO A 249 -23.32 18.36 6.20
CA PRO A 249 -23.39 19.50 7.12
C PRO A 249 -24.34 19.09 8.24
N MET A 250 -23.92 19.27 9.49
CA MET A 250 -24.85 19.15 10.60
C MET A 250 -25.99 20.12 10.30
N ILE A 251 -27.12 19.57 9.85
CA ILE A 251 -28.36 20.32 9.83
C ILE A 251 -28.59 20.57 11.32
N GLU A 252 -28.42 21.83 11.73
CA GLU A 252 -28.79 22.28 13.07
C GLU A 252 -30.25 21.84 13.29
N LEU A 253 -30.41 20.84 14.15
CA LEU A 253 -31.70 20.31 14.61
C LEU A 253 -32.15 21.12 15.82
#